data_AF-A0A2M7HR91-F1
#
_entry.id   AF-A0A2M7HR91-F1
#
_cell.length_a   1.000
_cell.length_b   1.000
_cell.length_c   1.000
_cell.angle_alpha   90.00
_cell.angle_beta   90.00
_cell.angle_gamma   90.00
#
_symmetry.space_group_name_H-M   'P 1'
#
loop_
_entity.id
_entity.type
_entity.pdbx_description
1 polymer ?
#
loop_
_entity_poly.entity_id
_entity_poly.type
_entity_poly.pdbx_seq_one_letter_code
_entity_poly.pdbx_strand_id
1 'polypeptide(L)' 'MLSPCVARCGLNDEDYCMGCFRHIDEIVAWRDASEAEQHSIIDKLPARKAHFEGIENQHILSRAKWLEAEARLAKK' A
#
# COMPACT_ATOMS: atom_id res chain seq x y z
N MET A 1 12.38 -8.37 -8.94
CA MET A 1 12.21 -7.45 -7.81
C MET A 1 11.30 -8.09 -6.76
N LEU A 2 11.67 -8.04 -5.47
CA LEU A 2 10.89 -8.66 -4.40
C LEU A 2 9.79 -7.70 -3.94
N SER A 3 8.53 -8.12 -4.05
CA SER A 3 7.41 -7.38 -3.46
C SER A 3 7.57 -7.36 -1.94
N PRO A 4 7.45 -6.21 -1.26
CA PRO A 4 7.56 -6.10 0.21
C PRO A 4 6.34 -6.69 0.95
N CYS A 5 5.51 -7.47 0.26
CA CYS A 5 4.29 -8.04 0.79
C CYS A 5 4.61 -9.22 1.72
N VAL A 6 4.14 -9.14 2.96
CA VAL A 6 4.22 -10.23 3.96
C VAL A 6 2.94 -11.06 4.02
N ALA A 7 2.08 -10.97 2.99
CA ALA A 7 0.79 -11.67 2.88
C ALA A 7 -0.20 -11.44 4.05
N ARG A 8 -0.01 -10.36 4.84
CA ARG A 8 -0.89 -9.94 5.93
C ARG A 8 -1.66 -8.68 5.53
N CYS A 9 -2.54 -8.82 4.54
CA CYS A 9 -3.31 -7.71 4.00
C CYS A 9 -4.40 -7.25 4.98
N GLY A 10 -4.47 -5.94 5.16
CA GLY A 10 -5.47 -5.20 5.90
C GLY A 10 -5.05 -3.74 5.89
N LEU A 11 -5.94 -2.81 6.19
CA LEU A 11 -5.69 -1.37 6.11
C LEU A 11 -5.90 -0.71 7.48
N ASN A 12 -5.18 0.38 7.73
CA ASN A 12 -5.52 1.32 8.80
C ASN A 12 -6.57 2.34 8.31
N ASP A 13 -6.94 3.29 9.16
CA ASP A 13 -7.91 4.35 8.82
C ASP A 13 -7.45 5.26 7.67
N GLU A 14 -6.14 5.29 7.41
CA GLU A 14 -5.51 6.08 6.34
C GLU A 14 -5.24 5.24 5.07
N ASP A 15 -5.88 4.08 4.91
CA ASP A 15 -5.74 3.19 3.76
C ASP A 15 -4.28 2.69 3.51
N TYR A 16 -3.45 2.64 4.56
CA TYR A 16 -2.14 1.98 4.56
C TYR A 16 -2.23 0.56 5.09
N CYS A 17 -1.50 -0.36 4.46
CA CYS A 17 -1.39 -1.73 4.95
C CYS A 17 -0.34 -1.84 6.05
N MET A 18 -0.70 -2.22 7.27
CA MET A 18 0.24 -2.33 8.40
C MET A 18 1.13 -3.57 8.33
N GLY A 19 0.90 -4.46 7.36
CA GLY A 19 1.82 -5.57 7.05
C GLY A 19 2.99 -5.15 6.16
N CYS A 20 2.72 -4.43 5.08
CA CYS A 20 3.73 -4.05 4.07
C CYS A 20 4.01 -2.55 3.98
N PHE A 21 3.33 -1.74 4.78
CA PHE A 21 3.41 -0.27 4.87
C PHE A 21 3.20 0.49 3.55
N ARG A 22 2.54 -0.16 2.59
CA ARG A 22 2.11 0.45 1.32
C ARG A 22 0.71 1.00 1.44
N HIS A 23 0.47 2.14 0.78
CA HIS A 23 -0.88 2.66 0.60
C HIS A 23 -1.64 1.78 -0.40
N ILE A 24 -2.97 1.69 -0.28
CA ILE A 24 -3.77 0.92 -1.24
C ILE A 24 -3.55 1.36 -2.69
N ASP A 25 -3.40 2.67 -2.94
CA ASP A 25 -3.14 3.18 -4.29
C ASP A 25 -1.83 2.62 -4.86
N GLU A 26 -0.79 2.47 -4.02
CA GLU A 26 0.48 1.87 -4.44
C GLU A 26 0.35 0.35 -4.63
N ILE A 27 -0.52 -0.32 -3.88
CA ILE A 27 -0.78 -1.76 -4.02
C ILE A 27 -1.50 -2.03 -5.35
N VAL A 28 -2.51 -1.21 -5.66
CA VAL A 28 -3.29 -1.31 -6.91
C VAL A 28 -2.43 -0.95 -8.11
N ALA A 29 -1.68 0.15 -8.04
CA ALA A 29 -0.80 0.58 -9.13
C ALA A 29 0.46 -0.30 -9.28
N TRP A 30 0.79 -1.17 -8.32
CA TRP A 30 2.08 -1.87 -8.29
C TRP A 30 2.42 -2.62 -9.57
N ARG A 31 1.42 -3.26 -10.18
CA ARG A 31 1.61 -4.05 -11.42
C ARG A 31 1.93 -3.16 -12.63
N ASP A 32 1.38 -1.95 -12.65
CA ASP A 32 1.51 -1.00 -13.75
C ASP A 32 2.62 0.04 -13.49
N ALA A 33 3.12 0.11 -12.25
CA ALA A 33 4.21 0.98 -11.84
C ALA A 33 5.54 0.57 -12.50
N SER A 34 6.27 1.57 -12.97
CA SER A 34 7.64 1.43 -13.48
C SER A 34 8.62 0.99 -12.38
N GLU A 35 9.78 0.44 -12.76
CA GLU A 35 10.82 0.05 -11.79
C GLU A 35 11.26 1.23 -10.90
N ALA A 36 11.30 2.44 -11.46
CA ALA A 36 11.64 3.66 -10.71
C ALA A 36 10.59 3.97 -9.63
N GLU A 37 9.30 3.83 -9.96
CA GLU A 37 8.22 4.03 -9.00
C GLU A 37 8.21 2.92 -7.94
N GLN A 38 8.43 1.67 -8.35
CA GLN A 38 8.54 0.54 -7.43
C GLN A 38 9.69 0.73 -6.44
N HIS A 39 10.87 1.18 -6.89
CA HIS A 39 11.98 1.54 -6.01
C HIS A 39 11.61 2.70 -5.07
N SER A 40 11.00 3.77 -5.59
CA SER A 40 10.58 4.91 -4.75
C SER A 40 9.57 4.51 -3.67
N ILE A 41 8.66 3.58 -3.96
CA ILE A 41 7.72 3.05 -2.97
C ILE A 41 8.49 2.25 -1.90
N ILE A 42 9.40 1.37 -2.32
CA ILE A 42 10.20 0.55 -1.39
C ILE A 42 11.04 1.43 -0.47
N ASP A 43 11.67 2.48 -0.99
CA ASP A 43 12.50 3.41 -0.22
C ASP A 43 11.72 4.18 0.86
N LYS A 44 10.40 4.37 0.67
CA LYS A 44 9.52 5.01 1.65
C LYS A 44 9.09 4.06 2.77
N LEU A 45 9.16 2.74 2.57
CA LEU A 45 8.66 1.76 3.55
C LEU A 45 9.36 1.80 4.90
N PRO A 46 10.69 1.94 5.00
CA PRO A 46 11.36 2.04 6.30
C PRO A 46 10.86 3.24 7.12
N ALA A 47 10.69 4.40 6.48
CA ALA A 47 10.18 5.60 7.13
C ALA A 47 8.72 5.41 7.59
N ARG A 48 7.87 4.83 6.74
CA ARG A 48 6.47 4.51 7.10
C ARG A 48 6.37 3.47 8.20
N LYS A 49 7.21 2.44 8.18
CA LYS A 49 7.27 1.42 9.23
C LYS A 49 7.60 2.04 10.59
N ALA A 50 8.55 2.97 10.64
CA ALA A 50 8.88 3.70 11.87
C ALA A 50 7.73 4.62 12.31
N HIS A 51 7.01 5.23 11.38
CA HIS A 51 5.87 6.09 11.68
C HIS A 51 4.66 5.33 12.21
N PHE A 52 4.35 4.18 11.61
CA PHE A 52 3.21 3.33 11.98
C PHE A 52 3.59 2.21 12.94
N GLU A 53 4.72 2.33 13.65
CA GLU A 53 5.18 1.32 14.58
C GLU A 53 4.13 1.07 15.68
N GLY A 54 3.68 -0.17 15.82
CA GLY A 54 2.64 -0.57 16.78
C GLY A 54 1.20 -0.37 16.31
N ILE A 55 0.96 0.10 15.07
CA ILE A 55 -0.39 0.19 14.50
C ILE A 55 -0.75 -1.11 13.80
N GLU A 56 -1.97 -1.62 14.04
CA GLU A 56 -2.46 -2.87 13.46
C GLU A 56 -3.44 -2.64 12.31
N ASN A 57 -3.60 -3.67 11.47
CA ASN A 57 -4.63 -3.68 10.43
C ASN A 57 -6.02 -3.69 11.06
N GLN A 58 -6.84 -2.68 10.79
CA GLN A 58 -8.19 -2.57 11.33
C GLN A 58 -9.26 -2.94 10.29
N HIS A 59 -9.03 -2.57 9.04
CA HIS A 59 -9.99 -2.74 7.95
C HIS A 59 -9.58 -3.85 7.00
N ILE A 60 -10.57 -4.55 6.45
CA ILE A 60 -10.34 -5.54 5.40
C ILE A 60 -10.06 -4.80 4.09
N LEU A 61 -9.04 -5.25 3.35
CA LEU A 61 -8.81 -4.82 1.98
C LEU A 61 -9.93 -5.38 1.06
N SER A 62 -11.08 -4.72 1.08
CA SER A 62 -12.27 -5.13 0.35
C SER A 62 -12.20 -4.72 -1.12
N ARG A 63 -13.02 -5.35 -1.96
CA ARG A 63 -13.17 -4.97 -3.38
C ARG A 63 -13.63 -3.51 -3.54
N ALA A 64 -14.44 -3.00 -2.62
CA ALA A 64 -14.90 -1.61 -2.66
C ALA A 64 -13.70 -0.64 -2.52
N LYS A 65 -12.84 -0.89 -1.52
CA LYS A 65 -11.61 -0.11 -1.33
C LYS A 65 -10.67 -0.18 -2.54
N TRP A 66 -10.56 -1.36 -3.16
CA TRP A 66 -9.78 -1.52 -4.39
C TRP A 66 -10.31 -0.63 -5.52
N LEU A 67 -11.62 -0.65 -5.77
CA LEU A 67 -12.25 0.18 -6.81
C LEU A 67 -12.11 1.68 -6.51
N GLU A 68 -12.17 2.10 -5.25
CA GLU A 68 -11.92 3.49 -4.85
C GLU A 68 -10.50 3.92 -5.21
N ALA A 69 -9.51 3.07 -4.93
CA ALA A 69 -8.11 3.32 -5.27
C ALA A 69 -7.90 3.40 -6.80
N GLU A 70 -8.47 2.47 -7.56
CA GLU A 70 -8.45 2.52 -9.03
C GLU A 70 -9.07 3.83 -9.54
N ALA A 71 -10.21 4.24 -8.99
CA ALA A 71 -10.87 5.49 -9.36
C ALA A 71 -10.03 6.74 -9.01
N ARG A 72 -9.24 6.70 -7.94
CA ARG A 72 -8.27 7.76 -7.60
C ARG A 72 -7.11 7.80 -8.59
N LEU A 73 -6.56 6.64 -8.92
CA LEU A 73 -5.44 6.51 -9.86
C LEU A 73 -5.82 6.91 -11.28
N ALA A 74 -7.03 6.54 -11.74
CA ALA A 74 -7.52 6.89 -13.07
C ALA A 74 -7.74 8.41 -13.29
N LYS A 75 -7.77 9.21 -12.21
CA LYS A 75 -7.92 10.67 -12.26
C LYS A 75 -6.59 11.43 -12.19
N LYS A 76 -5.47 10.71 -12.09
CA LYS A 76 -4.12 11.26 -11.89
C LYS A 76 -3.38 11.38 -13.22
#